data_AF-A0A925PFW0-F1
#
_entry.id   AF-A0A925PFW0-F1
#
_cell.length_a   1.000
_cell.length_b   1.000
_cell.length_c   1.000
_cell.angle_alpha   90.00
_cell.angle_beta   90.00
_cell.angle_gamma   90.00
#
_symmetry.space_group_name_H-M   'P 1'
#
loop_
_entity.id
_entity.type
_entity.pdbx_description
1 polymer ?
#
loop_
_entity_poly.entity_id
_entity_poly.type
_entity_poly.pdbx_seq_one_letter_code
_entity_poly.pdbx_strand_id
1 'polypeptide(L)'
;MRSTRVVVLIGLVGVGAGVLVGPQPARANCYEQIGCTNSDYFEPWQLKRLSCQILWEVRNTIYKENGYCFHTPKAIEVFGNAGCLYDDAGAVPLNAAERANVDAIKKAEAKKGC
;
A
#
# COMPACT_ATOMS: atom_id res chain seq x y z
N MET A 1 -10.79 -9.96 -71.61
CA MET A 1 -9.80 -10.86 -71.01
C MET A 1 -9.38 -10.27 -69.66
N ARG A 2 -9.47 -11.07 -68.60
CA ARG A 2 -9.22 -10.71 -67.20
C ARG A 2 -7.76 -10.29 -66.99
N SER A 3 -7.51 -9.23 -66.24
CA SER A 3 -6.25 -9.11 -65.49
C SER A 3 -6.54 -8.58 -64.09
N THR A 4 -6.17 -9.40 -63.12
CA THR A 4 -6.51 -9.37 -61.71
C THR A 4 -5.57 -8.41 -60.96
N ARG A 5 -6.12 -7.60 -60.05
CA ARG A 5 -5.34 -6.76 -59.11
C ARG A 5 -4.60 -7.65 -58.11
N VAL A 6 -3.32 -7.35 -57.84
CA VAL A 6 -2.60 -7.85 -56.66
C VAL A 6 -1.96 -6.64 -55.96
N VAL A 7 -2.57 -6.22 -54.86
CA VAL A 7 -1.96 -5.29 -53.91
C VAL A 7 -1.30 -6.15 -52.84
N VAL A 8 0.03 -6.19 -52.82
CA VAL A 8 0.79 -6.89 -51.77
C VAL A 8 0.94 -5.93 -50.60
N LEU A 9 0.13 -6.13 -49.56
CA LEU A 9 0.32 -5.56 -48.24
C LEU A 9 1.39 -6.39 -47.53
N ILE A 10 2.61 -5.87 -47.41
CA ILE A 10 3.63 -6.44 -46.52
C ILE A 10 3.39 -5.86 -45.13
N GLY A 11 2.66 -6.62 -44.32
CA GLY A 11 2.56 -6.38 -42.88
C GLY A 11 3.90 -6.72 -42.21
N LEU A 12 4.50 -5.74 -41.56
CA LEU A 12 5.56 -6.00 -40.57
C LEU A 12 4.89 -6.43 -39.27
N VAL A 13 4.90 -7.74 -39.04
CA VAL A 13 4.52 -8.38 -37.78
C VAL A 13 5.52 -7.95 -36.71
N GLY A 14 5.00 -7.36 -35.65
CA GLY A 14 5.77 -6.99 -34.47
C GLY A 14 6.23 -8.20 -33.66
N VAL A 15 7.40 -8.07 -33.06
CA VAL A 15 7.78 -8.82 -31.86
C VAL A 15 8.09 -7.77 -30.80
N GLY A 16 7.04 -7.15 -30.27
CA GLY A 16 7.14 -6.48 -28.98
C GLY A 16 7.20 -7.55 -27.92
N ALA A 17 8.33 -7.70 -27.24
CA ALA A 17 8.44 -8.51 -26.04
C ALA A 17 7.52 -7.90 -24.97
N GLY A 18 6.26 -8.33 -24.95
CA GLY A 18 5.30 -7.96 -23.92
C GLY A 18 5.75 -8.56 -22.59
N VAL A 19 6.19 -7.71 -21.67
CA VAL A 19 6.34 -8.10 -20.26
C VAL A 19 4.95 -8.48 -19.77
N LEU A 20 4.72 -9.75 -19.49
CA LEU A 20 3.49 -10.23 -18.85
C LEU A 20 3.46 -9.67 -17.42
N VAL A 21 2.90 -8.48 -17.25
CA VAL A 21 2.54 -7.95 -15.93
C VAL A 21 1.28 -8.70 -15.50
N GLY A 22 1.45 -9.83 -14.82
CA GLY A 22 0.35 -10.50 -14.14
C GLY A 22 -0.27 -9.59 -13.07
N PRO A 23 -1.53 -9.81 -12.66
CA PRO A 23 -2.15 -9.04 -11.59
C PRO A 23 -1.31 -9.20 -10.33
N GLN A 24 -0.68 -8.11 -9.90
CA GLN A 24 -0.01 -8.08 -8.62
C GLN A 24 -1.12 -8.19 -7.56
N PRO A 25 -1.00 -9.11 -6.58
CA PRO A 25 -1.88 -9.04 -5.42
C PRO A 25 -1.74 -7.64 -4.84
N ALA A 26 -2.84 -7.03 -4.37
CA ALA A 26 -2.79 -5.80 -3.61
C ALA A 26 -1.83 -6.04 -2.44
N ARG A 27 -0.60 -5.57 -2.57
CA ARG A 27 0.42 -5.78 -1.55
C ARG A 27 0.07 -4.82 -0.45
N ALA A 28 -0.18 -5.35 0.74
CA ALA A 28 0.00 -4.56 1.94
C ALA A 28 1.35 -3.83 1.82
N ASN A 29 1.41 -2.58 2.24
CA ASN A 29 2.58 -1.74 2.03
C ASN A 29 3.77 -2.37 2.76
N CYS A 30 4.66 -2.97 1.97
CA CYS A 30 5.93 -3.49 2.44
C CYS A 30 6.95 -2.37 2.41
N TYR A 31 7.47 -2.03 3.58
CA TYR A 31 8.51 -1.03 3.73
C TYR A 31 9.87 -1.71 3.72
N GLU A 32 10.78 -1.22 2.88
CA GLU A 32 12.12 -1.81 2.71
C GLU A 32 12.87 -1.97 4.04
N GLN A 33 12.71 -1.03 4.99
CA GLN A 33 13.45 -1.07 6.24
C GLN A 33 12.77 -1.80 7.40
N ILE A 34 11.45 -2.01 7.37
CA ILE A 34 10.69 -2.53 8.53
C ILE A 34 9.80 -3.73 8.23
N GLY A 35 9.61 -4.11 6.96
CA GLY A 35 8.81 -5.26 6.54
C GLY A 35 7.39 -4.89 6.09
N CYS A 36 6.57 -5.93 5.89
CA CYS A 36 5.17 -5.84 5.45
C CYS A 36 4.22 -5.73 6.64
N THR A 37 3.29 -4.76 6.59
CA THR A 37 2.35 -4.45 7.67
C THR A 37 1.49 -5.62 8.12
N ASN A 38 1.12 -6.50 7.19
CA ASN A 38 0.16 -7.58 7.39
C ASN A 38 0.76 -8.95 7.70
N SER A 39 2.07 -9.15 7.52
CA SER A 39 2.73 -10.45 7.71
C SER A 39 3.89 -10.42 8.69
N ASP A 40 4.59 -9.29 8.79
CA ASP A 40 5.82 -9.19 9.59
C ASP A 40 5.54 -8.48 10.92
N TYR A 41 6.40 -8.74 11.91
CA TYR A 41 6.39 -8.03 13.19
C TYR A 41 7.54 -7.02 13.21
N PHE A 42 7.22 -5.76 13.45
CA PHE A 42 8.22 -4.69 13.41
C PHE A 42 9.14 -4.70 14.62
N GLU A 43 10.45 -4.67 14.37
CA GLU A 43 11.42 -4.69 15.45
C GLU A 43 11.47 -3.33 16.18
N PRO A 44 11.52 -3.32 17.53
CA PRO A 44 11.52 -2.07 18.28
C PRO A 44 12.69 -1.13 17.95
N TRP A 45 13.85 -1.67 17.55
CA TRP A 45 15.01 -0.86 17.20
C TRP A 45 14.85 -0.16 15.85
N GLN A 46 14.14 -0.77 14.89
CA GLN A 46 13.83 -0.16 13.60
C GLN A 46 12.91 1.04 13.80
N LEU A 47 11.83 0.85 14.56
CA LEU A 47 10.85 1.92 14.84
C LEU A 47 11.48 3.12 15.55
N LYS A 48 12.45 2.90 16.45
CA LYS A 48 13.20 3.99 17.11
C LYS A 48 13.99 4.87 16.13
N ARG A 49 14.40 4.34 14.97
CA ARG A 49 15.17 5.09 13.96
C ARG A 49 14.28 5.90 13.02
N LEU A 50 12.98 5.62 12.98
CA LEU A 50 12.03 6.35 12.14
C LEU A 50 11.70 7.73 12.74
N SER A 51 11.34 8.67 11.88
CA SER A 51 10.84 9.98 12.31
C SER A 51 9.39 9.86 12.80
N CYS A 52 8.92 10.84 13.60
CA CYS A 52 7.51 10.88 14.03
C CYS A 52 6.53 10.88 12.85
N GLN A 53 6.88 11.58 11.77
CA GLN A 53 6.05 11.59 10.56
C GLN A 53 5.96 10.20 9.94
N ILE A 54 7.08 9.47 9.81
CA ILE A 54 7.06 8.11 9.24
C ILE A 54 6.32 7.14 10.15
N LEU A 55 6.50 7.21 11.47
CA LEU A 55 5.75 6.36 12.41
C LEU A 55 4.25 6.59 12.28
N TRP A 56 3.82 7.86 12.22
CA TRP A 56 2.44 8.22 11.99
C TRP A 56 1.95 7.70 10.63
N GLU A 57 2.72 7.85 9.56
CA GLU A 57 2.34 7.37 8.23
C GLU A 57 2.15 5.85 8.19
N VAL A 58 3.11 5.09 8.74
CA VAL A 58 3.05 3.62 8.78
C VAL A 58 1.82 3.16 9.58
N ARG A 59 1.59 3.74 10.77
CA ARG A 59 0.44 3.38 11.61
C ARG A 59 -0.88 3.67 10.91
N ASN A 60 -1.02 4.83 10.28
CA ASN A 60 -2.25 5.19 9.59
C ASN A 60 -2.43 4.39 8.29
N THR A 61 -1.34 3.98 7.62
CA THR A 61 -1.42 3.09 6.46
C THR A 61 -2.07 1.75 6.83
N ILE A 62 -1.71 1.16 7.98
CA ILE A 62 -2.35 -0.07 8.49
C ILE A 62 -3.87 0.11 8.63
N TYR A 63 -4.30 1.25 9.17
CA TYR A 63 -5.72 1.56 9.30
C TYR A 63 -6.40 1.80 7.94
N LYS A 64 -5.73 2.51 7.02
CA LYS A 64 -6.25 2.77 5.67
C LYS A 64 -6.48 1.47 4.88
N GLU A 65 -5.52 0.56 4.92
CA GLU A 65 -5.59 -0.76 4.26
C GLU A 65 -6.79 -1.57 4.74
N ASN A 66 -7.17 -1.39 5.99
CA ASN A 66 -8.28 -2.09 6.62
C ASN A 66 -9.59 -1.26 6.65
N GLY A 67 -9.65 -0.17 5.88
CA GLY A 67 -10.90 0.56 5.62
C GLY A 67 -11.26 1.63 6.65
N TYR A 68 -10.31 2.15 7.42
CA TYR A 68 -10.58 3.24 8.35
C TYR A 68 -10.94 4.56 7.65
N CYS A 69 -11.98 5.23 8.13
CA CYS A 69 -12.36 6.59 7.73
C CYS A 69 -11.65 7.61 8.63
N PHE A 70 -10.77 8.41 8.04
CA PHE A 70 -10.03 9.44 8.76
C PHE A 70 -10.86 10.69 9.01
N HIS A 71 -10.73 11.29 10.18
CA HIS A 71 -11.52 12.48 10.58
C HIS A 71 -10.72 13.78 10.62
N THR A 72 -9.38 13.69 10.64
CA THR A 72 -8.54 14.89 10.70
C THR A 72 -8.22 15.39 9.29
N PRO A 73 -8.19 16.71 9.04
CA PRO A 73 -7.85 17.26 7.73
C PRO A 73 -6.52 16.73 7.19
N LYS A 74 -5.48 16.66 8.04
CA LYS A 74 -4.16 16.12 7.67
C LYS A 74 -4.25 14.66 7.18
N ALA A 75 -4.96 13.80 7.90
CA ALA A 75 -5.06 12.39 7.52
C ALA A 75 -5.93 12.19 6.27
N ILE A 76 -6.99 12.99 6.11
CA ILE A 76 -7.83 12.97 4.92
C ILE A 76 -7.03 13.43 3.69
N GLU A 77 -6.19 14.46 3.83
CA GLU A 77 -5.32 14.96 2.76
C GLU A 77 -4.30 13.90 2.33
N VAL A 78 -3.69 13.19 3.28
CA VAL A 78 -2.65 12.19 3.00
C VAL A 78 -3.22 10.86 2.48
N PHE A 79 -4.30 10.36 3.08
CA PHE A 79 -4.80 9.00 2.82
C PHE A 79 -6.15 8.95 2.09
N GLY A 80 -6.93 10.03 2.16
CA GLY A 80 -8.29 10.10 1.66
C GLY A 80 -9.27 9.14 2.36
N ASN A 81 -10.57 9.38 2.14
CA ASN A 81 -11.65 8.53 2.66
C ASN A 81 -12.42 7.77 1.56
N ALA A 82 -11.95 7.82 0.31
CA ALA A 82 -12.56 7.02 -0.74
C ALA A 82 -12.56 5.54 -0.35
N GLY A 83 -13.75 4.93 -0.33
CA GLY A 83 -13.96 3.52 -0.05
C GLY A 83 -13.70 3.06 1.38
N CYS A 84 -13.63 3.96 2.37
CA CYS A 84 -13.54 3.57 3.77
C CYS A 84 -14.89 3.01 4.30
N LEU A 85 -14.84 2.20 5.35
CA LEU A 85 -15.96 1.42 5.90
C LEU A 85 -16.16 1.62 7.41
N TYR A 86 -15.12 2.04 8.13
CA TYR A 86 -15.10 2.06 9.60
C TYR A 86 -14.75 3.46 10.12
N ASP A 87 -15.69 4.14 10.77
CA ASP A 87 -15.44 5.44 11.41
C ASP A 87 -14.71 5.34 12.76
N ASP A 88 -14.78 4.17 13.41
CA ASP A 88 -14.07 3.88 14.66
C ASP A 88 -12.83 3.02 14.38
N ALA A 89 -11.67 3.48 14.83
CA ALA A 89 -10.41 2.76 14.70
C ALA A 89 -10.40 1.44 15.49
N GLY A 90 -11.20 1.33 16.55
CA GLY A 90 -11.38 0.10 17.32
C GLY A 90 -12.20 -0.96 16.59
N ALA A 91 -13.02 -0.57 15.62
CA ALA A 91 -13.85 -1.46 14.80
C ALA A 91 -13.13 -1.98 13.55
N VAL A 92 -11.95 -1.43 13.23
CA VAL A 92 -11.16 -1.83 12.06
C VAL A 92 -10.65 -3.27 12.24
N PRO A 93 -10.93 -4.19 11.31
CA PRO A 93 -10.63 -5.62 11.45
C PRO A 93 -9.15 -5.92 11.17
N LEU A 94 -8.26 -5.46 12.05
CA LEU A 94 -6.83 -5.75 11.95
C LEU A 94 -6.54 -7.24 12.19
N ASN A 95 -5.52 -7.78 11.55
CA ASN A 95 -4.98 -9.10 11.84
C ASN A 95 -4.01 -9.07 13.05
N ALA A 96 -3.40 -10.21 13.38
CA ALA A 96 -2.51 -10.32 14.53
C ALA A 96 -1.22 -9.48 14.40
N ALA A 97 -0.58 -9.50 13.23
CA ALA A 97 0.63 -8.74 12.96
C ALA A 97 0.35 -7.23 12.96
N GLU A 98 -0.73 -6.81 12.30
CA GLU A 98 -1.14 -5.40 12.23
C GLU A 98 -1.42 -4.80 13.61
N ARG A 99 -2.15 -5.51 14.48
CA ARG A 99 -2.37 -5.07 15.87
C ARG A 99 -1.05 -4.93 16.62
N ALA A 100 -0.18 -5.92 16.52
CA ALA A 100 1.12 -5.90 17.18
C ALA A 100 1.99 -4.72 16.68
N ASN A 101 1.97 -4.47 15.38
CA ASN A 101 2.71 -3.38 14.74
C ASN A 101 2.16 -2.02 15.15
N VAL A 102 0.85 -1.82 15.15
CA VAL A 102 0.22 -0.58 15.65
C VAL A 102 0.62 -0.30 17.09
N ASP A 103 0.60 -1.31 17.96
CA ASP A 103 1.01 -1.14 19.35
C ASP A 103 2.50 -0.83 19.51
N ALA A 104 3.36 -1.48 18.72
CA ALA A 104 4.79 -1.23 18.69
C ALA A 104 5.10 0.20 18.22
N ILE A 105 4.41 0.67 17.17
CA ILE A 105 4.53 2.02 16.65
C ILE A 105 4.05 3.05 17.68
N LYS A 106 2.87 2.88 18.29
CA LYS A 106 2.37 3.77 19.34
C LYS A 106 3.33 3.90 20.51
N LYS A 107 3.99 2.80 20.91
CA LYS A 107 5.06 2.83 21.92
C LYS A 107 6.30 3.60 21.46
N ALA A 108 6.67 3.52 20.18
CA ALA A 108 7.79 4.26 19.62
C ALA A 108 7.49 5.75 19.48
N GLU A 109 6.28 6.11 19.04
CA GLU A 109 5.74 7.47 19.00
C GLU A 109 5.81 8.09 20.40
N ALA A 110 5.19 7.44 21.39
CA ALA A 110 5.15 7.93 22.77
C ALA A 110 6.55 8.17 23.37
N LYS A 111 7.53 7.30 23.06
CA LYS A 111 8.92 7.46 23.49
C LYS A 111 9.63 8.66 22.83
N LYS A 112 9.17 9.09 21.65
CA LYS A 112 9.70 10.24 20.90
C LYS A 112 8.96 11.55 21.22
N GLY A 113 7.82 11.51 21.90
CA GLY A 113 7.00 12.70 22.17
C GLY A 113 6.12 13.09 20.97
N CYS A 114 5.76 12.11 20.16
CA CYS A 114 4.67 12.15 19.20
C CYS A 114 3.69 11.00 19.51
#